data_AF-V9IM36-F1
#
_entry.id   AF-V9IM36-F1
#
_cell.length_a   1.000
_cell.length_b   1.000
_cell.length_c   1.000
_cell.angle_alpha   90.00
_cell.angle_beta   90.00
_cell.angle_gamma   90.00
#
_symmetry.space_group_name_H-M   'P 1'
#
loop_
_entity.id
_entity.type
_entity.pdbx_description
1 polymer ?
#
loop_
_entity_poly.entity_id
_entity_poly.type
_entity_poly.pdbx_seq_one_letter_code
_entity_poly.pdbx_strand_id
1 'polypeptide(L)'
;MEISKEHKALYVASDHRIKQIDLVMCTRRYDNCLRCVHDPYCGWDKDTNTCKPYEPGLLQDVSNSTADVCDSSVGKRKLVVTWGQSVHLGCFVKMPEVLANQEVRWYHYSKEKGRYQIAYKYGAGGDKFIETSEKGLVIVGVNEQDAGRYDCWLGGSLLCSYNITVDAHRCSAPAKSNDYQKIYSDWCHEFEKYKSAMKSWERKQAQCASRQNDSNQNLHTNEVYGTPLV
;
A
#
# COMPACT_ATOMS: atom_id res chain seq x y z
N MET A 1 -29.08 8.99 14.77
CA MET A 1 -28.63 8.72 13.38
C MET A 1 -29.89 8.58 12.54
N GLU A 2 -29.93 9.22 11.38
CA GLU A 2 -31.11 9.22 10.50
C GLU A 2 -30.68 9.06 9.03
N ILE A 3 -31.49 8.38 8.21
CA ILE A 3 -31.17 8.13 6.78
C ILE A 3 -32.23 8.77 5.87
N SER A 4 -31.78 9.64 4.96
CA SER A 4 -32.64 10.25 3.95
C SER A 4 -32.50 9.54 2.61
N LYS A 5 -33.61 8.94 2.15
CA LYS A 5 -33.69 8.37 0.80
C LYS A 5 -33.66 9.45 -0.29
N GLU A 6 -34.32 10.57 -0.05
CA GLU A 6 -34.40 11.71 -0.97
C GLU A 6 -33.01 12.31 -1.23
N HIS A 7 -32.25 12.57 -0.18
CA HIS A 7 -30.91 13.16 -0.28
C HIS A 7 -29.80 12.12 -0.48
N LYS A 8 -30.14 10.82 -0.47
CA LYS A 8 -29.20 9.70 -0.49
C LYS A 8 -28.04 9.90 0.50
N ALA A 9 -28.39 10.25 1.74
CA ALA A 9 -27.40 10.61 2.77
C ALA A 9 -27.77 10.05 4.15
N LEU A 10 -26.74 9.74 4.92
CA LEU A 10 -26.82 9.39 6.33
C LEU A 10 -26.41 10.59 7.19
N TYR A 11 -27.28 10.96 8.12
CA TYR A 11 -27.03 12.02 9.09
C TYR A 11 -26.68 11.40 10.45
N VAL A 12 -25.47 11.67 10.91
CA VAL A 12 -24.94 11.19 12.19
C VAL A 12 -24.66 12.38 13.09
N ALA A 13 -25.22 12.36 14.29
CA ALA A 13 -24.97 13.38 15.31
C ALA A 13 -24.14 12.77 16.44
N SER A 14 -23.21 13.58 16.95
CA SER A 14 -22.55 13.38 18.25
C SER A 14 -22.72 14.64 19.09
N ASP A 15 -22.29 14.59 20.34
CA ASP A 15 -22.34 15.73 21.28
C ASP A 15 -21.59 16.97 20.79
N HIS A 16 -20.68 16.81 19.81
CA HIS A 16 -19.84 17.90 19.30
C HIS A 16 -20.19 18.34 17.88
N ARG A 17 -20.87 17.52 17.07
CA ARG A 17 -21.12 17.84 15.66
C ARG A 17 -22.19 16.97 15.03
N ILE A 18 -22.78 17.49 13.96
CA ILE A 18 -23.58 16.72 13.01
C ILE A 18 -22.77 16.55 11.73
N LYS A 19 -22.77 15.33 11.18
CA LYS A 19 -22.14 14.98 9.91
C LYS A 19 -23.17 14.38 8.97
N GLN A 20 -23.15 14.86 7.73
CA GLN A 20 -23.81 14.23 6.60
C GLN A 20 -22.79 13.39 5.84
N ILE A 21 -23.14 12.14 5.55
CA ILE A 21 -22.32 11.18 4.81
C ILE A 21 -23.14 10.71 3.60
N ASP A 22 -22.63 10.92 2.39
CA ASP A 22 -23.30 10.44 1.19
C ASP A 22 -23.37 8.92 1.17
N LEU A 23 -24.48 8.34 0.73
CA LEU A 23 -24.60 6.88 0.58
C LEU A 23 -23.79 6.38 -0.62
N VAL A 24 -23.61 7.21 -1.65
CA VAL A 24 -22.90 6.86 -2.88
C VAL A 24 -21.53 7.55 -2.89
N MET A 25 -20.52 6.87 -2.34
CA MET A 25 -19.15 7.41 -2.21
C MET A 25 -18.13 6.80 -3.18
N CYS A 26 -18.60 6.11 -4.23
CA CYS A 26 -17.82 5.20 -5.08
C CYS A 26 -16.45 5.75 -5.49
N THR A 27 -16.43 6.87 -6.23
CA THR A 27 -15.20 7.46 -6.79
C THR A 27 -14.25 8.00 -5.73
N ARG A 28 -14.78 8.48 -4.59
CA ARG A 28 -13.96 9.06 -3.52
C ARG A 28 -13.41 7.99 -2.57
N ARG A 29 -14.11 6.85 -2.44
CA ARG A 29 -13.85 5.82 -1.43
C ARG A 29 -13.07 4.63 -1.97
N TYR A 30 -13.28 4.27 -3.24
CA TYR A 30 -12.73 3.07 -3.85
C TYR A 30 -11.87 3.42 -5.08
N ASP A 31 -10.61 3.03 -5.00
CA ASP A 31 -9.57 3.23 -6.01
C ASP A 31 -9.17 1.92 -6.71
N ASN A 32 -9.88 0.83 -6.43
CA ASN A 32 -9.62 -0.50 -6.97
C ASN A 32 -10.92 -1.28 -7.15
N CYS A 33 -10.89 -2.19 -8.12
CA CYS A 33 -12.04 -3.02 -8.51
C CYS A 33 -12.58 -3.83 -7.32
N LEU A 34 -11.71 -4.53 -6.58
CA LEU A 34 -12.12 -5.48 -5.55
C LEU A 34 -13.01 -4.84 -4.47
N ARG A 35 -12.70 -3.62 -4.03
CA ARG A 35 -13.56 -2.91 -3.07
C ARG A 35 -14.80 -2.32 -3.71
N CYS A 36 -14.69 -1.88 -4.97
CA CYS A 36 -15.78 -1.25 -5.69
C CYS A 36 -16.94 -2.21 -5.96
N VAL A 37 -16.64 -3.44 -6.40
CA VAL A 37 -17.65 -4.41 -6.84
C VAL A 37 -18.49 -4.98 -5.69
N HIS A 38 -18.00 -4.88 -4.45
CA HIS A 38 -18.72 -5.37 -3.27
C HIS A 38 -19.66 -4.33 -2.64
N ASP A 39 -19.63 -3.06 -3.10
CA ASP A 39 -20.55 -2.03 -2.63
C ASP A 39 -21.79 -1.99 -3.55
N PRO A 40 -23.02 -2.21 -3.02
CA PRO A 40 -24.23 -2.27 -3.83
C PRO A 40 -24.57 -0.95 -4.55
N TYR A 41 -24.00 0.18 -4.10
CA TYR A 41 -24.21 1.47 -4.76
C TYR A 41 -23.20 1.74 -5.88
N CYS A 42 -22.18 0.89 -6.03
CA CYS A 42 -21.04 1.15 -6.90
C CYS A 42 -20.86 0.06 -7.95
N GLY A 43 -20.25 0.45 -9.07
CA GLY A 43 -19.81 -0.45 -10.12
C GLY A 43 -18.43 -0.06 -10.63
N TRP A 44 -17.63 -1.05 -11.01
CA TRP A 44 -16.32 -0.82 -11.58
C TRP A 44 -16.39 -0.70 -13.10
N ASP A 45 -15.87 0.41 -13.62
CA ASP A 45 -15.70 0.64 -15.04
C ASP A 45 -14.31 0.13 -15.45
N LYS A 46 -14.28 -1.00 -16.16
CA LYS A 46 -13.04 -1.64 -16.64
C LYS A 46 -12.29 -0.79 -17.67
N ASP A 47 -13.00 0.03 -18.45
CA ASP A 47 -12.42 0.76 -19.58
C ASP A 47 -11.71 2.01 -19.08
N THR A 48 -12.28 2.67 -18.05
CA THR A 48 -11.65 3.82 -17.40
C THR A 48 -10.84 3.46 -16.16
N ASN A 49 -10.94 2.22 -15.69
CA ASN A 49 -10.30 1.70 -14.47
C ASN A 49 -10.67 2.54 -13.24
N THR A 50 -11.96 2.88 -13.09
CA THR A 50 -12.48 3.72 -12.00
C THR A 50 -13.75 3.15 -11.39
N CYS A 51 -13.98 3.48 -10.11
CA CYS A 51 -15.21 3.15 -9.42
C CYS A 51 -16.24 4.28 -9.60
N LYS A 52 -17.46 3.94 -10.00
CA LYS A 52 -18.56 4.87 -10.28
C LYS A 52 -19.85 4.42 -9.58
N PRO A 53 -20.86 5.29 -9.44
CA PRO A 53 -22.21 4.85 -9.12
C PRO A 53 -22.65 3.72 -10.05
N TYR A 54 -23.35 2.72 -9.52
CA TYR A 54 -23.72 1.55 -10.31
C TYR A 54 -24.63 1.92 -11.49
N GLU A 55 -24.26 1.42 -12.67
CA GLU A 55 -25.02 1.50 -13.91
C GLU A 55 -24.91 0.15 -14.65
N PRO A 56 -25.93 -0.26 -15.42
CA PRO A 56 -25.85 -1.47 -16.22
C PRO A 56 -24.62 -1.49 -17.14
N GLY A 57 -23.85 -2.57 -17.08
CA GLY A 57 -22.59 -2.71 -17.82
C GLY A 57 -21.33 -2.50 -16.98
N LEU A 58 -21.45 -1.90 -15.79
CA LEU A 58 -20.36 -1.87 -14.81
C LEU A 58 -20.25 -3.21 -14.08
N LEU A 59 -19.04 -3.58 -13.67
CA LEU A 59 -18.80 -4.79 -12.88
C LEU A 59 -19.30 -4.58 -11.45
N GLN A 60 -20.05 -5.55 -10.92
CA GLN A 60 -20.51 -5.58 -9.53
C GLN A 60 -20.74 -7.04 -9.10
N ASP A 61 -20.28 -7.41 -7.91
CA ASP A 61 -20.46 -8.73 -7.29
C ASP A 61 -20.53 -8.59 -5.76
N VAL A 62 -21.67 -8.09 -5.27
CA VAL A 62 -21.92 -7.89 -3.83
C VAL A 62 -21.90 -9.23 -3.07
N SER A 63 -22.29 -10.31 -3.73
CA SER A 63 -22.34 -11.67 -3.17
C SER A 63 -20.99 -12.37 -3.06
N ASN A 64 -19.93 -11.83 -3.67
CA ASN A 64 -18.63 -12.50 -3.80
C ASN A 64 -18.76 -13.92 -4.39
N SER A 65 -19.59 -14.05 -5.42
CA SER A 65 -19.92 -15.32 -6.08
C SER A 65 -18.93 -15.67 -7.19
N THR A 66 -18.22 -14.67 -7.70
CA THR A 66 -17.34 -14.75 -8.87
C THR A 66 -15.95 -14.25 -8.49
N ALA A 67 -15.01 -15.18 -8.31
CA ALA A 67 -13.69 -14.89 -7.74
C ALA A 67 -12.78 -14.04 -8.64
N ASP A 68 -13.02 -14.04 -9.96
CA ASP A 68 -12.16 -13.48 -11.00
C ASP A 68 -12.71 -12.21 -11.66
N VAL A 69 -13.79 -11.62 -11.14
CA VAL A 69 -14.44 -10.40 -11.70
C VAL A 69 -13.43 -9.28 -11.97
N CYS A 70 -12.47 -9.12 -11.08
CA CYS A 70 -11.53 -8.01 -11.11
C CYS A 70 -10.19 -8.33 -11.78
N ASP A 71 -9.92 -9.57 -12.19
CA ASP A 71 -8.59 -9.99 -12.67
C ASP A 71 -8.12 -9.18 -13.88
N SER A 72 -9.03 -8.86 -14.80
CA SER A 72 -8.76 -8.03 -15.98
C SER A 72 -8.48 -6.56 -15.65
N SER A 73 -8.94 -6.08 -14.49
CA SER A 73 -8.76 -4.71 -14.01
C SER A 73 -7.49 -4.53 -13.17
N VAL A 74 -6.78 -5.62 -12.85
CA VAL A 74 -5.54 -5.53 -12.09
C VAL A 74 -4.41 -5.03 -13.00
N GLY A 75 -4.12 -3.73 -12.90
CA GLY A 75 -2.99 -3.10 -13.57
C GLY A 75 -1.65 -3.72 -13.15
N LYS A 76 -0.79 -4.00 -14.14
CA LYS A 76 0.58 -4.49 -13.93
C LYS A 76 1.53 -3.31 -13.75
N ARG A 77 1.93 -3.03 -12.50
CA ARG A 77 2.83 -1.93 -12.14
C ARG A 77 4.27 -2.32 -12.49
N LYS A 78 4.91 -1.60 -13.42
CA LYS A 78 6.33 -1.82 -13.78
C LYS A 78 7.25 -1.04 -12.83
N LEU A 79 8.28 -1.70 -12.31
CA LEU A 79 9.24 -1.08 -11.40
C LEU A 79 10.66 -1.44 -11.78
N VAL A 80 11.50 -0.42 -11.97
CA VAL A 80 12.94 -0.60 -12.18
C VAL A 80 13.64 -0.39 -10.84
N VAL A 81 14.34 -1.42 -10.36
CA VAL A 81 15.04 -1.40 -9.07
C VAL A 81 16.53 -1.56 -9.31
N THR A 82 17.36 -0.76 -8.63
CA THR A 82 18.81 -0.92 -8.76
C THR A 82 19.28 -2.11 -7.94
N TRP A 83 20.29 -2.82 -8.44
CA TRP A 83 20.90 -3.93 -7.71
C TRP A 83 21.31 -3.51 -6.28
N GLY A 84 21.02 -4.36 -5.30
CA GLY A 84 21.30 -4.15 -3.87
C GLY A 84 20.31 -3.25 -3.13
N GLN A 85 19.39 -2.55 -3.82
CA GLN A 85 18.37 -1.73 -3.15
C GLN A 85 17.29 -2.58 -2.50
N SER A 86 16.63 -2.03 -1.48
CA SER A 86 15.40 -2.59 -0.93
C SER A 86 14.18 -1.93 -1.57
N VAL A 87 13.13 -2.70 -1.82
CA VAL A 87 11.91 -2.22 -2.48
C VAL A 87 10.67 -2.63 -1.70
N HIS A 88 9.69 -1.73 -1.60
CA HIS A 88 8.39 -1.99 -0.99
C HIS A 88 7.30 -2.10 -2.06
N LEU A 89 6.55 -3.20 -2.02
CA LEU A 89 5.40 -3.49 -2.87
C LEU A 89 4.15 -3.49 -2.00
N GLY A 90 3.20 -2.60 -2.28
CA GLY A 90 1.96 -2.46 -1.51
C GLY A 90 0.79 -2.14 -2.43
N CYS A 91 -0.29 -2.91 -2.31
CA CYS A 91 -1.49 -2.64 -3.09
C CYS A 91 -2.22 -1.39 -2.58
N PHE A 92 -2.17 -1.15 -1.27
CA PHE A 92 -2.73 0.01 -0.59
C PHE A 92 -1.63 0.88 0.02
N VAL A 93 -1.88 2.19 0.10
CA VAL A 93 -1.08 3.08 0.95
C VAL A 93 -1.41 2.84 2.42
N LYS A 94 -2.69 2.57 2.71
CA LYS A 94 -3.19 2.16 4.02
C LYS A 94 -4.28 1.10 3.82
N MET A 95 -4.12 -0.06 4.44
CA MET A 95 -5.07 -1.15 4.41
C MET A 95 -6.39 -0.69 5.03
N PRO A 96 -7.53 -0.83 4.34
CA PRO A 96 -8.83 -0.62 4.95
C PRO A 96 -9.02 -1.60 6.11
N GLU A 97 -9.49 -1.10 7.25
CA GLU A 97 -9.64 -1.89 8.48
C GLU A 97 -10.51 -3.15 8.28
N VAL A 98 -11.55 -3.06 7.46
CA VAL A 98 -12.42 -4.19 7.10
C VAL A 98 -11.70 -5.34 6.38
N LEU A 99 -10.52 -5.08 5.81
CA LEU A 99 -9.69 -6.07 5.14
C LEU A 99 -8.50 -6.52 5.98
N ALA A 100 -8.25 -5.92 7.16
CA ALA A 100 -7.05 -6.19 7.95
C ALA A 100 -6.96 -7.65 8.43
N ASN A 101 -8.10 -8.30 8.65
CA ASN A 101 -8.19 -9.70 9.08
C ASN A 101 -8.18 -10.70 7.93
N GLN A 102 -8.24 -10.24 6.68
CA GLN A 102 -8.19 -11.13 5.53
C GLN A 102 -6.75 -11.57 5.24
N GLU A 103 -6.60 -12.82 4.83
CA GLU A 103 -5.30 -13.38 4.51
C GLU A 103 -4.77 -12.80 3.21
N VAL A 104 -3.54 -12.28 3.27
CA VAL A 104 -2.79 -11.76 2.12
C VAL A 104 -1.65 -12.71 1.79
N ARG A 105 -1.54 -13.10 0.52
CA ARG A 105 -0.47 -13.98 0.03
C ARG A 105 0.24 -13.34 -1.15
N TRP A 106 1.56 -13.35 -1.09
CA TRP A 106 2.40 -12.91 -2.20
C TRP A 106 2.97 -14.09 -2.98
N TYR A 107 2.94 -14.00 -4.30
CA TYR A 107 3.52 -14.97 -5.22
C TYR A 107 4.58 -14.31 -6.09
N HIS A 108 5.74 -14.95 -6.25
CA HIS A 108 6.75 -14.55 -7.20
C HIS A 108 6.77 -15.51 -8.39
N TYR A 109 6.87 -14.96 -9.59
CA TYR A 109 7.01 -15.67 -10.84
C TYR A 109 8.42 -15.44 -11.37
N SER A 110 9.34 -16.33 -11.00
CA SER A 110 10.71 -16.29 -11.49
C SER A 110 10.87 -17.15 -12.74
N LYS A 111 11.89 -16.86 -13.55
CA LYS A 111 12.22 -17.68 -14.73
C LYS A 111 12.60 -19.12 -14.36
N GLU A 112 13.22 -19.30 -13.20
CA GLU A 112 13.77 -20.59 -12.77
C GLU A 112 12.76 -21.49 -12.05
N LYS A 113 11.97 -20.91 -11.14
CA LYS A 113 11.06 -21.66 -10.25
C LYS A 113 9.61 -21.58 -10.69
N GLY A 114 9.30 -20.81 -11.74
CA GLY A 114 7.93 -20.48 -12.08
C GLY A 114 7.25 -19.73 -10.94
N ARG A 115 5.97 -20.03 -10.70
CA ARG A 115 5.17 -19.44 -9.62
C ARG A 115 5.45 -20.14 -8.29
N TYR A 116 5.85 -19.39 -7.27
CA TYR A 116 5.92 -19.89 -5.89
C TYR A 116 5.41 -18.85 -4.90
N GLN A 117 4.85 -19.32 -3.78
CA GLN A 117 4.43 -18.45 -2.68
C GLN A 117 5.65 -17.95 -1.92
N ILE A 118 5.69 -16.66 -1.61
CA ILE A 118 6.74 -16.07 -0.80
C ILE A 118 6.56 -16.52 0.64
N ALA A 119 7.63 -17.08 1.20
CA ALA A 119 7.70 -17.45 2.61
C ALA A 119 8.54 -16.42 3.36
N TYR A 120 7.93 -15.81 4.37
CA TYR A 120 8.63 -14.93 5.31
C TYR A 120 9.41 -15.81 6.28
N LYS A 121 10.74 -15.82 6.13
CA LYS A 121 11.64 -16.46 7.10
C LYS A 121 12.05 -15.38 8.07
N TYR A 122 11.83 -15.60 9.36
CA TYR A 122 12.27 -14.73 10.44
C TYR A 122 13.43 -15.43 11.16
N GLY A 123 14.66 -14.91 11.06
CA GLY A 123 15.80 -15.53 11.75
C GLY A 123 17.17 -14.89 11.49
N ALA A 124 18.21 -15.46 12.13
CA ALA A 124 19.58 -14.92 12.18
C ALA A 124 20.33 -14.82 10.83
N GLY A 125 19.74 -15.33 9.73
CA GLY A 125 20.30 -15.27 8.38
C GLY A 125 19.87 -14.06 7.54
N GLY A 126 19.06 -13.16 8.12
CA GLY A 126 18.51 -11.99 7.44
C GLY A 126 17.25 -12.31 6.62
N ASP A 127 16.24 -11.46 6.74
CA ASP A 127 14.93 -11.68 6.15
C ASP A 127 14.90 -11.07 4.74
N LYS A 128 15.08 -11.90 3.70
CA LYS A 128 15.00 -11.48 2.29
C LYS A 128 13.66 -10.80 1.97
N PHE A 129 12.59 -11.33 2.55
CA PHE A 129 11.22 -10.89 2.38
C PHE A 129 10.65 -10.53 3.75
N ILE A 130 10.14 -9.31 3.88
CA ILE A 130 9.52 -8.81 5.11
C ILE A 130 8.08 -8.41 4.81
N GLU A 131 7.14 -8.88 5.63
CA GLU A 131 5.75 -8.42 5.59
C GLU A 131 5.61 -7.11 6.37
N THR A 132 4.91 -6.12 5.82
CA THR A 132 4.60 -4.86 6.51
C THR A 132 3.29 -4.95 7.29
N SER A 133 3.04 -4.02 8.21
CA SER A 133 1.76 -3.91 8.95
C SER A 133 0.56 -3.74 8.01
N GLU A 134 0.78 -3.11 6.86
CA GLU A 134 -0.23 -2.89 5.81
C GLU A 134 -0.30 -4.06 4.81
N LYS A 135 0.24 -5.24 5.17
CA LYS A 135 0.28 -6.46 4.33
C LYS A 135 1.04 -6.31 3.02
N GLY A 136 1.93 -5.30 2.95
CA GLY A 136 2.88 -5.12 1.87
C GLY A 136 4.07 -6.08 1.98
N LEU A 137 4.83 -6.16 0.90
CA LEU A 137 6.04 -6.96 0.79
C LEU A 137 7.25 -6.04 0.63
N VAL A 138 8.23 -6.16 1.51
CA VAL A 138 9.55 -5.57 1.33
C VAL A 138 10.53 -6.65 0.88
N ILE A 139 11.22 -6.40 -0.23
CA ILE A 139 12.31 -7.24 -0.73
C ILE A 139 13.61 -6.53 -0.40
N VAL A 140 14.45 -7.14 0.44
CA VAL A 140 15.71 -6.56 0.89
C VAL A 140 16.83 -6.97 -0.07
N GLY A 141 17.70 -6.03 -0.45
CA GLY A 141 18.89 -6.34 -1.24
C GLY A 141 18.58 -7.01 -2.58
N VAL A 142 17.76 -6.37 -3.41
CA VAL A 142 17.27 -6.89 -4.70
C VAL A 142 18.44 -7.27 -5.61
N ASN A 143 18.38 -8.46 -6.19
CA ASN A 143 19.32 -8.96 -7.18
C ASN A 143 18.58 -9.49 -8.43
N GLU A 144 19.31 -9.96 -9.43
CA GLU A 144 18.72 -10.41 -10.70
C GLU A 144 17.72 -11.58 -10.56
N GLN A 145 17.86 -12.42 -9.52
CA GLN A 145 16.93 -13.54 -9.25
C GLN A 145 15.59 -13.06 -8.71
N ASP A 146 15.54 -11.85 -8.16
CA ASP A 146 14.30 -11.21 -7.70
C ASP A 146 13.56 -10.50 -8.83
N ALA A 147 14.11 -10.48 -10.06
CA ALA A 147 13.42 -9.94 -11.22
C ALA A 147 12.26 -10.87 -11.63
N GLY A 148 11.15 -10.26 -12.02
CA GLY A 148 9.96 -10.99 -12.43
C GLY A 148 8.66 -10.38 -11.92
N ARG A 149 7.59 -11.15 -12.05
CA ARG A 149 6.25 -10.72 -11.66
C ARG A 149 5.97 -11.09 -10.21
N TYR A 150 5.40 -10.16 -9.45
CA TYR A 150 4.92 -10.37 -8.09
C TYR A 150 3.42 -10.11 -8.04
N ASP A 151 2.66 -11.08 -7.58
CA ASP A 151 1.21 -10.96 -7.41
C ASP A 151 0.85 -10.99 -5.93
N CYS A 152 0.00 -10.05 -5.52
CA CYS A 152 -0.62 -10.03 -4.21
C CYS A 152 -2.05 -10.51 -4.32
N TRP A 153 -2.40 -11.53 -3.54
CA TRP A 153 -3.73 -12.12 -3.47
C TRP A 153 -4.36 -11.82 -2.11
N LEU A 154 -5.62 -11.41 -2.12
CA LEU A 154 -6.42 -11.11 -0.93
C LEU A 154 -7.70 -11.94 -0.99
N GLY A 155 -7.95 -12.77 0.01
CA GLY A 155 -9.22 -13.52 0.09
C GLY A 155 -9.52 -14.43 -1.11
N GLY A 156 -8.50 -14.82 -1.89
CA GLY A 156 -8.64 -15.65 -3.08
C GLY A 156 -8.76 -14.89 -4.41
N SER A 157 -8.76 -13.56 -4.40
CA SER A 157 -8.75 -12.73 -5.62
C SER A 157 -7.41 -12.00 -5.79
N LEU A 158 -7.03 -11.74 -7.04
CA LEU A 158 -5.83 -10.96 -7.36
C LEU A 158 -6.06 -9.49 -7.01
N LEU A 159 -5.26 -8.93 -6.10
CA LEU A 159 -5.40 -7.56 -5.63
C LEU A 159 -4.52 -6.58 -6.41
N CYS A 160 -3.24 -6.91 -6.57
CA CYS A 160 -2.32 -6.11 -7.39
C CYS A 160 -1.18 -6.94 -7.97
N SER A 161 -0.60 -6.47 -9.07
CA SER A 161 0.51 -7.13 -9.75
C SER A 161 1.64 -6.15 -10.03
N TYR A 162 2.86 -6.55 -9.73
CA TYR A 162 4.10 -5.83 -10.00
C TYR A 162 4.97 -6.61 -10.97
N ASN A 163 5.72 -5.91 -11.80
CA ASN A 163 6.78 -6.49 -12.63
C ASN A 163 8.08 -5.76 -12.34
N ILE A 164 9.01 -6.43 -11.67
CA ILE A 164 10.30 -5.89 -11.26
C ILE A 164 11.34 -6.22 -12.34
N THR A 165 12.06 -5.18 -12.77
CA THR A 165 13.28 -5.30 -13.56
C THR A 165 14.45 -4.75 -12.77
N VAL A 166 15.58 -5.45 -12.79
CA VAL A 166 16.75 -5.07 -12.01
C VAL A 166 17.79 -4.41 -12.91
N ASP A 167 18.20 -3.20 -12.55
CA ASP A 167 19.27 -2.47 -13.22
C ASP A 167 20.61 -2.72 -12.51
N ALA A 168 21.41 -3.61 -13.10
CA ALA A 168 22.77 -3.91 -12.63
C ALA A 168 23.82 -2.91 -13.15
N HIS A 169 23.51 -2.17 -14.22
CA HIS A 169 24.48 -1.29 -14.88
C HIS A 169 24.73 0.02 -14.12
N ARG A 170 23.77 0.47 -13.30
CA ARG A 170 23.98 1.60 -12.37
C ARG A 170 25.01 1.35 -11.27
N CYS A 171 25.37 0.09 -10.99
CA CYS A 171 26.42 -0.26 -10.05
C CYS A 171 27.77 -0.52 -10.73
N SER A 172 27.85 -0.44 -12.06
CA SER A 172 29.11 -0.56 -12.79
C SER A 172 29.93 0.71 -12.64
N ALA A 173 31.25 0.59 -12.48
CA ALA A 173 32.12 1.76 -12.46
C ALA A 173 31.95 2.56 -13.78
N PRO A 174 31.67 3.87 -13.73
CA PRO A 174 31.48 4.67 -14.93
C PRO A 174 32.72 4.61 -15.83
N ALA A 175 32.53 4.37 -17.13
CA ALA A 175 33.63 4.14 -18.06
C ALA A 175 34.28 5.44 -18.60
N LYS A 176 33.61 6.60 -18.45
CA LYS A 176 34.05 7.90 -18.99
C LYS A 176 34.03 8.98 -17.90
N SER A 177 34.96 9.94 -17.96
CA SER A 177 35.08 11.00 -16.94
C SER A 177 33.82 11.85 -16.76
N ASN A 178 33.06 12.10 -17.84
CA ASN A 178 31.81 12.85 -17.78
C ASN A 178 30.70 12.10 -17.01
N ASP A 179 30.72 10.77 -17.02
CA ASP A 179 29.76 9.96 -16.28
C ASP A 179 30.04 10.04 -14.76
N TYR A 180 31.32 10.17 -14.35
CA TYR A 180 31.68 10.41 -12.95
C TYR A 180 31.14 11.74 -12.43
N GLN A 181 31.26 12.83 -13.21
CA GLN A 181 30.73 14.14 -12.82
C GLN A 181 29.21 14.10 -12.65
N LYS A 182 28.50 13.40 -13.55
CA LYS A 182 27.06 13.22 -13.46
C LYS A 182 26.66 12.42 -12.22
N ILE A 183 27.30 11.26 -11.98
CA ILE A 183 27.03 10.42 -10.80
C ILE A 183 27.30 11.18 -9.51
N TYR A 184 28.38 11.97 -9.45
CA TYR A 184 28.68 12.81 -8.29
C TYR A 184 27.60 13.88 -8.07
N SER A 185 27.17 14.56 -9.13
CA SER A 185 26.08 15.54 -9.07
C SER A 185 24.77 14.91 -8.58
N ASP A 186 24.40 13.74 -9.12
CA ASP A 186 23.21 12.99 -8.72
C ASP A 186 23.28 12.58 -7.23
N TRP A 187 24.44 12.12 -6.76
CA TRP A 187 24.68 11.83 -5.34
C TRP A 187 24.55 13.06 -4.45
N CYS A 188 25.11 14.21 -4.87
CA CYS A 188 24.94 15.47 -4.15
C CYS A 188 23.46 15.87 -4.06
N HIS A 189 22.69 15.72 -5.13
CA HIS A 189 21.26 16.04 -5.13
C HIS A 189 20.45 15.11 -4.20
N GLU A 190 20.67 13.80 -4.27
CA GLU A 190 19.99 12.85 -3.37
C GLU A 190 20.42 13.04 -1.91
N PHE A 191 21.67 13.40 -1.65
CA PHE A 191 22.13 13.71 -0.29
C PHE A 191 21.49 14.99 0.28
N GLU A 192 21.36 16.04 -0.53
CA GLU A 192 20.65 17.25 -0.12
C GLU A 192 19.15 16.99 0.11
N LYS A 193 18.54 16.16 -0.73
CA LYS A 193 17.17 15.70 -0.54
C LYS A 193 17.02 14.92 0.76
N TYR A 194 17.93 13.99 1.05
CA TYR A 194 17.98 13.28 2.33
C TYR A 194 18.10 14.24 3.51
N LYS A 195 19.05 15.19 3.50
CA LYS A 195 19.18 16.21 4.55
C LYS A 195 17.89 17.00 4.76
N SER A 196 17.21 17.38 3.67
CA SER A 196 15.95 18.13 3.76
C SER A 196 14.82 17.30 4.38
N ALA A 197 14.72 16.02 4.00
CA ALA A 197 13.76 15.07 4.55
C ALA A 197 14.05 14.80 6.03
N MET A 198 15.34 14.65 6.40
CA MET A 198 15.79 14.46 7.77
C MET A 198 15.42 15.67 8.65
N LYS A 199 15.73 16.90 8.21
CA LYS A 199 15.31 18.13 8.90
C LYS A 199 13.80 18.26 9.01
N SER A 200 13.06 17.87 7.96
CA SER A 200 11.59 17.87 8.00
C SER A 200 11.06 16.88 9.05
N TRP A 201 11.64 15.69 9.11
CA TRP A 201 11.33 14.68 10.09
C TRP A 201 11.68 15.15 11.51
N GLU A 202 12.88 15.70 11.75
CA GLU A 202 13.30 16.26 13.04
C GLU A 202 12.35 17.35 13.53
N ARG A 203 11.92 18.26 12.64
CA ARG A 203 10.93 19.29 12.97
C ARG A 203 9.59 18.68 13.37
N LYS A 204 9.11 17.68 12.64
CA LYS A 204 7.86 16.98 12.97
C LYS A 204 7.97 16.23 14.29
N GLN A 205 9.11 15.59 14.56
CA GLN A 205 9.39 14.92 15.83
C GLN A 205 9.40 15.92 16.99
N ALA A 206 10.07 17.07 16.85
CA ALA A 206 10.08 18.13 17.86
C ALA A 206 8.67 18.70 18.11
N GLN A 207 7.83 18.83 17.08
CA GLN A 207 6.44 19.24 17.23
C GLN A 207 5.60 18.18 17.96
N CYS A 208 5.84 16.89 17.72
CA CYS A 208 5.21 15.81 18.47
C CYS A 208 5.68 15.79 19.94
N ALA A 209 6.96 16.03 20.21
CA ALA A 209 7.51 16.09 21.57
C ALA A 209 7.06 17.34 22.34
N SER A 210 7.02 18.51 21.68
CA SER A 210 6.56 19.77 22.29
C SER A 210 5.07 19.75 22.66
N ARG A 211 4.25 18.96 21.94
CA ARG A 211 2.83 18.78 22.29
C ARG A 211 2.60 17.98 23.57
N GLN A 212 3.63 17.31 24.12
CA GLN A 212 3.53 16.71 25.46
C GLN A 212 3.62 17.76 26.59
N ASN A 213 4.24 18.93 26.37
CA ASN A 213 4.41 19.94 27.42
C ASN A 213 3.27 20.98 27.53
N ASP A 214 2.44 21.14 26.49
CA ASP A 214 1.30 22.09 26.49
C ASP A 214 -0.07 21.41 26.66
N SER A 215 -0.10 20.14 27.05
CA SER A 215 -1.34 19.40 27.26
C SER A 215 -1.51 19.03 28.73
N ASN A 216 -1.60 20.03 29.61
CA ASN A 216 -2.13 19.84 30.95
C ASN A 216 -3.67 19.84 30.98
N GLN A 217 -4.31 19.36 29.91
CA GLN A 217 -5.73 19.02 29.89
C GLN A 217 -5.97 17.81 28.99
N ASN A 218 -6.65 16.81 29.57
CA ASN A 218 -7.11 15.53 29.04
C ASN A 218 -6.10 14.36 29.15
N LEU A 219 -6.11 13.75 30.33
CA LEU A 219 -5.79 12.33 30.51
C LEU A 219 -6.57 11.49 29.50
N HIS A 220 -5.86 10.94 28.52
CA HIS A 220 -6.15 9.61 28.01
C HIS A 220 -4.90 8.76 28.25
N THR A 221 -4.90 8.07 29.39
CA THR A 221 -3.99 6.98 29.72
C THR A 221 -4.24 5.82 28.74
N ASN A 222 -3.31 5.59 27.82
CA ASN A 222 -3.14 4.29 27.18
C ASN A 222 -2.02 3.56 27.94
N GLU A 223 -2.37 2.96 29.07
CA GLU A 223 -1.47 2.02 29.75
C GLU A 223 -1.57 0.66 29.06
N VAL A 224 -0.52 0.33 28.32
CA VAL A 224 -0.21 -1.04 27.92
C VAL A 224 0.35 -1.75 29.15
N TYR A 225 -0.52 -2.44 29.90
CA TYR A 225 -0.05 -3.31 30.98
C TYR A 225 0.56 -4.59 30.41
N GLY A 226 1.87 -4.71 30.60
CA GLY A 226 2.58 -5.99 30.58
C GLY A 226 2.21 -6.83 31.80
N THR A 227 2.10 -8.13 31.54
CA THR A 227 1.86 -9.30 32.41
C THR A 227 2.37 -9.23 33.86
N PRO A 228 1.66 -9.85 34.83
CA PRO A 228 2.22 -10.14 36.15
C PRO A 228 3.03 -11.45 36.15
N LEU A 229 4.19 -11.41 36.80
CA LEU A 229 4.94 -12.57 37.28
C LEU A 229 4.81 -12.63 38.81
N VAL A 230 4.33 -13.80 39.26
CA VAL A 230 4.23 -14.35 40.64
C VAL A 230 3.18 -13.72 41.55
#